data_AF-A0A2H4VEP2-F1
#
_entry.id   AF-A0A2H4VEP2-F1
#
_cell.length_a   1.000
_cell.length_b   1.000
_cell.length_c   1.000
_cell.angle_alpha   90.00
_cell.angle_beta   90.00
_cell.angle_gamma   90.00
#
_symmetry.space_group_name_H-M   'P 1'
#
loop_
_entity.id
_entity.type
_entity.pdbx_description
1 polymer ?
#
loop_
_entity_poly.entity_id
_entity_poly.type
_entity_poly.pdbx_seq_one_letter_code
_entity_poly.pdbx_strand_id
1 'polypeptide(L)'
;MRFRFERCKEKGKIIKIEDNSDFADKELKEACNDLKSAEKSINENNPKWAIQSYYTMFHAFRALLFTKGYREKSHACLKHAIEALFVDEGVIDSDLLNDFDFAMKSREKADYSYSYNNELAEDLFDSATQLLSIVKTLVE
;
A
#
# COMPACT_ATOMS: atom_id res chain seq x y z
N MET A 1 -16.02 8.63 7.03
CA MET A 1 -15.09 7.55 6.62
C MET A 1 -14.58 6.77 7.83
N ARG A 2 -14.25 7.45 8.94
CA ARG A 2 -14.00 6.89 10.29
C ARG A 2 -14.87 5.70 10.74
N PHE A 3 -16.17 5.66 10.41
CA PHE A 3 -17.04 4.51 10.71
C PHE A 3 -16.53 3.17 10.13
N ARG A 4 -15.95 3.17 8.92
CA ARG A 4 -15.42 1.95 8.29
C ARG A 4 -14.18 1.44 9.02
N PHE A 5 -13.32 2.36 9.46
CA PHE A 5 -12.16 2.06 10.29
C PHE A 5 -12.57 1.45 11.63
N GLU A 6 -13.52 2.06 12.35
CA GLU A 6 -14.05 1.53 13.61
C GLU A 6 -14.67 0.14 13.44
N ARG A 7 -15.44 -0.08 12.37
CA ARG A 7 -15.98 -1.40 12.05
C ARG A 7 -14.89 -2.45 11.78
N CYS A 8 -13.77 -2.05 11.16
CA CYS A 8 -12.61 -2.93 10.99
C CYS A 8 -11.95 -3.27 12.33
N LYS A 9 -11.92 -2.34 13.29
CA LYS A 9 -11.43 -2.60 14.66
C LYS A 9 -12.35 -3.55 15.41
N GLU A 10 -13.66 -3.31 15.40
CA GLU A 10 -14.67 -4.19 16.02
C GLU A 10 -14.59 -5.63 15.51
N LYS A 11 -14.33 -5.81 14.22
CA LYS A 11 -14.16 -7.14 13.59
C LYS A 11 -12.77 -7.75 13.79
N GLY A 12 -11.87 -7.10 14.53
CA GLY A 12 -10.50 -7.55 14.76
C GLY A 12 -9.64 -7.57 13.48
N LYS A 13 -10.04 -6.81 12.45
CA LYS A 13 -9.31 -6.67 11.17
C LYS A 13 -8.30 -5.52 11.20
N ILE A 14 -8.44 -4.60 12.14
CA ILE A 14 -7.36 -3.74 12.63
C ILE A 14 -7.21 -4.04 14.12
N ILE A 15 -5.97 -4.21 14.60
CA ILE A 15 -5.66 -4.40 16.01
C ILE A 15 -4.71 -3.30 16.48
N LYS A 16 -4.82 -2.89 17.74
CA LYS A 16 -3.83 -2.02 18.37
C LYS A 16 -2.60 -2.86 18.72
N ILE A 17 -1.43 -2.30 18.49
CA ILE A 17 -0.14 -2.89 18.85
C ILE A 17 0.63 -1.89 19.72
N GLU A 18 1.58 -2.38 20.50
CA GLU A 18 2.55 -1.50 21.16
C GLU A 18 3.39 -0.79 20.11
N ASP A 19 3.75 0.46 20.41
CA ASP A 19 4.53 1.30 19.51
C ASP A 19 5.86 0.61 19.22
N ASN A 20 6.16 0.44 17.94
CA ASN A 20 7.28 -0.38 17.51
C ASN A 20 7.79 0.13 16.16
N SER A 21 8.53 1.24 16.24
CA SER A 21 9.23 1.87 15.12
C SER A 21 10.01 0.87 14.27
N ASP A 22 10.57 -0.19 14.87
CA ASP A 22 11.30 -1.23 14.13
C ASP A 22 10.44 -1.96 13.10
N PHE A 23 9.11 -2.04 13.29
CA PHE A 23 8.22 -2.62 12.28
C PHE A 23 8.01 -1.68 11.09
N ALA A 24 7.93 -0.37 11.31
CA ALA A 24 7.80 0.59 10.21
C ALA A 24 9.03 0.53 9.30
N ASP A 25 10.24 0.51 9.87
CA ASP A 25 11.49 0.38 9.12
C ASP A 25 11.57 -0.91 8.31
N LYS A 26 11.13 -2.03 8.89
CA LYS A 26 11.09 -3.33 8.19
C LYS A 26 10.14 -3.29 7.00
N GLU A 27 8.95 -2.71 7.15
CA GLU A 27 7.99 -2.60 6.05
C GLU A 27 8.49 -1.63 4.97
N LEU A 28 9.15 -0.52 5.32
CA LEU A 28 9.77 0.37 4.32
C LEU A 28 10.88 -0.34 3.54
N LYS A 29 11.67 -1.20 4.20
CA LYS A 29 12.69 -2.01 3.54
C LYS A 29 12.07 -3.00 2.57
N GLU A 30 11.00 -3.71 2.97
CA GLU A 30 10.28 -4.62 2.07
C GLU A 30 9.65 -3.86 0.89
N ALA A 31 9.05 -2.69 1.13
CA ALA A 31 8.50 -1.86 0.06
C ALA A 31 9.57 -1.48 -0.99
N CYS A 32 10.80 -1.18 -0.55
CA CYS A 32 11.93 -0.92 -1.45
C CYS A 32 12.36 -2.17 -2.24
N ASN A 33 12.34 -3.34 -1.61
CA ASN A 33 12.70 -4.61 -2.27
C ASN A 33 11.66 -5.00 -3.33
N ASP A 34 10.38 -4.80 -3.02
CA ASP A 34 9.28 -5.03 -3.96
C ASP A 34 9.38 -4.09 -5.16
N LEU A 35 9.72 -2.82 -4.93
CA LEU A 35 9.82 -1.84 -6.01
C LEU A 35 10.93 -2.22 -6.99
N LYS A 36 12.10 -2.61 -6.48
CA LYS A 36 13.20 -3.13 -7.30
C LYS A 36 12.80 -4.39 -8.09
N SER A 37 11.98 -5.25 -7.49
CA SER A 37 11.51 -6.47 -8.14
C SER A 37 10.50 -6.18 -9.24
N ALA A 38 9.63 -5.19 -9.04
CA ALA A 38 8.71 -4.69 -10.05
C ALA A 38 9.45 -4.02 -11.22
N GLU A 39 10.44 -3.16 -10.93
CA GLU A 39 11.30 -2.54 -11.93
C GLU A 39 11.98 -3.57 -12.82
N LYS A 40 12.55 -4.61 -12.21
CA LYS A 40 13.14 -5.74 -12.94
C LYS A 40 12.12 -6.42 -13.84
N SER A 41 10.90 -6.64 -13.35
CA SER A 41 9.82 -7.27 -14.12
C SER A 41 9.39 -6.42 -15.33
N ILE A 42 9.38 -5.09 -15.20
CA ILE A 42 9.14 -4.17 -16.32
C ILE A 42 10.26 -4.32 -17.36
N ASN A 43 11.51 -4.27 -16.93
CA ASN A 43 12.68 -4.39 -17.81
C ASN A 43 12.75 -5.73 -18.56
N GLU A 44 12.21 -6.80 -17.96
CA GLU A 44 12.08 -8.13 -18.57
C GLU A 44 10.80 -8.29 -19.43
N ASN A 45 10.03 -7.21 -19.63
CA ASN A 45 8.76 -7.21 -20.36
C ASN A 45 7.75 -8.24 -19.80
N ASN A 46 7.67 -8.29 -18.46
CA ASN A 46 6.84 -9.22 -17.71
C ASN A 46 5.75 -8.47 -16.92
N PRO A 47 4.74 -7.92 -17.62
CA PRO A 47 3.75 -7.02 -17.02
C PRO A 47 2.97 -7.69 -15.89
N LYS A 48 2.67 -8.99 -16.01
CA LYS A 48 1.97 -9.76 -14.96
C LYS A 48 2.67 -9.62 -13.61
N TRP A 49 4.00 -9.77 -13.59
CA TRP A 49 4.78 -9.69 -12.35
C TRP A 49 5.05 -8.24 -11.95
N ALA A 50 5.13 -7.31 -12.89
CA ALA A 50 5.24 -5.89 -12.59
C ALA A 50 3.98 -5.31 -11.92
N ILE A 51 2.77 -5.84 -12.16
CA ILE A 51 1.55 -5.46 -11.41
C ILE A 51 1.72 -5.62 -9.88
N GLN A 52 2.69 -6.43 -9.44
CA GLN A 52 3.04 -6.57 -8.03
C GLN A 52 3.67 -5.31 -7.40
N SER A 53 3.89 -4.22 -8.15
CA SER A 53 4.09 -2.85 -7.63
C SER A 53 3.07 -2.47 -6.53
N TYR A 54 1.88 -3.07 -6.56
CA TYR A 54 0.92 -3.04 -5.46
C TYR A 54 1.52 -3.36 -4.08
N TYR A 55 2.44 -4.33 -3.97
CA TYR A 55 3.03 -4.72 -2.69
C TYR A 55 3.96 -3.64 -2.12
N THR A 56 4.69 -2.90 -2.97
CA THR A 56 5.38 -1.68 -2.53
C THR A 56 4.42 -0.71 -1.85
N MET A 57 3.27 -0.47 -2.46
CA MET A 57 2.26 0.44 -1.89
C MET A 57 1.67 -0.09 -0.59
N PHE A 58 1.38 -1.38 -0.54
CA PHE A 58 0.87 -2.06 0.65
C PHE A 58 1.84 -1.93 1.81
N HIS A 59 3.12 -2.27 1.60
CA HIS A 59 4.15 -2.21 2.62
C HIS A 59 4.43 -0.76 3.06
N ALA A 60 4.40 0.21 2.15
CA ALA A 60 4.52 1.63 2.51
C ALA A 60 3.38 2.08 3.43
N PHE A 61 2.12 1.87 3.03
CA PHE A 61 0.98 2.23 3.89
C PHE A 61 0.91 1.44 5.19
N ARG A 62 1.38 0.20 5.19
CA ARG A 62 1.49 -0.61 6.41
C ARG A 62 2.54 -0.06 7.38
N ALA A 63 3.69 0.40 6.87
CA ALA A 63 4.69 1.11 7.67
C ALA A 63 4.07 2.35 8.34
N LEU A 64 3.32 3.13 7.56
CA LEU A 64 2.65 4.33 8.05
C LEU A 64 1.57 3.99 9.10
N LEU A 65 0.83 2.90 8.93
CA LEU A 65 -0.15 2.45 9.93
C LEU A 65 0.52 2.07 11.25
N PHE A 66 1.73 1.49 11.21
CA PHE A 66 2.50 1.16 12.41
C PHE A 66 2.90 2.38 13.23
N THR A 67 3.16 3.54 12.60
CA THR A 67 3.45 4.79 13.35
C THR A 67 2.25 5.31 14.15
N LYS A 68 1.04 4.78 13.91
CA LYS A 68 -0.17 5.06 14.71
C LYS A 68 -0.50 3.94 15.70
N GLY A 69 0.38 2.95 15.87
CA GLY A 69 0.20 1.84 16.80
C GLY A 69 -0.92 0.87 16.39
N TYR A 70 -1.16 0.70 15.08
CA TYR A 70 -2.16 -0.21 14.55
C TYR A 70 -1.56 -1.22 13.58
N ARG A 71 -2.13 -2.43 13.53
CA ARG A 71 -1.81 -3.45 12.55
C ARG A 71 -3.06 -3.95 11.86
N GLU A 72 -3.01 -4.06 10.55
CA GLU A 72 -4.06 -4.63 9.73
C GLU A 72 -3.99 -6.17 9.64
N LYS A 73 -5.13 -6.78 9.34
CA LYS A 73 -5.28 -8.21 8.97
C LYS A 73 -6.15 -8.36 7.71
N SER A 74 -6.28 -7.29 6.93
CA SER A 74 -7.08 -7.21 5.71
C SER A 74 -6.64 -6.02 4.87
N HIS A 75 -6.44 -6.27 3.57
CA HIS A 75 -6.08 -5.28 2.57
C HIS A 75 -7.10 -4.12 2.51
N ALA A 76 -8.39 -4.46 2.48
CA ALA A 76 -9.47 -3.47 2.49
C ALA A 76 -9.47 -2.63 3.79
N CYS A 77 -9.20 -3.26 4.94
CA CYS A 77 -9.14 -2.51 6.20
C CYS A 77 -7.89 -1.63 6.32
N LEU A 78 -6.78 -1.97 5.64
CA LEU A 78 -5.63 -1.05 5.52
C LEU A 78 -6.06 0.25 4.85
N LYS A 79 -6.73 0.16 3.69
CA LYS A 79 -7.26 1.32 2.98
C LYS A 79 -8.11 2.21 3.91
N HIS A 80 -9.06 1.62 4.62
CA HIS A 80 -9.94 2.37 5.53
C HIS A 80 -9.20 2.99 6.72
N ALA A 81 -8.14 2.34 7.21
CA ALA A 81 -7.31 2.90 8.26
C ALA A 81 -6.50 4.10 7.74
N ILE A 82 -5.88 4.00 6.56
CA ILE A 82 -5.15 5.11 5.95
C ILE A 82 -6.08 6.29 5.65
N GLU A 83 -7.26 6.02 5.08
CA GLU A 83 -8.30 7.02 4.84
C GLU A 83 -8.62 7.79 6.13
N ALA A 84 -8.93 7.07 7.22
CA ALA A 84 -9.38 7.69 8.46
C ALA A 84 -8.27 8.35 9.29
N LEU A 85 -7.00 7.94 9.15
CA LEU A 85 -5.90 8.39 10.01
C LEU A 85 -4.95 9.39 9.34
N PHE A 86 -4.96 9.47 8.02
CA PHE A 86 -4.01 10.28 7.26
C PHE A 86 -4.67 11.12 6.18
N VAL A 87 -5.63 10.58 5.42
CA VAL A 87 -6.31 11.36 4.36
C VAL A 87 -7.34 12.32 4.96
N ASP A 88 -8.22 11.82 5.84
CA ASP A 88 -9.22 12.64 6.54
C ASP A 88 -8.57 13.75 7.39
N GLU A 89 -7.33 13.53 7.83
CA GLU A 89 -6.53 14.48 8.62
C GLU A 89 -5.67 15.42 7.74
N GLY A 90 -5.72 15.29 6.41
CA GLY A 90 -4.99 16.13 5.46
C GLY A 90 -3.47 15.89 5.40
N VAL A 91 -2.99 14.78 5.93
CA VAL A 91 -1.57 14.39 5.94
C VAL A 91 -1.14 13.82 4.59
N ILE A 92 -2.04 13.12 3.91
CA ILE A 92 -1.81 12.50 2.59
C ILE A 92 -2.96 12.88 1.66
N ASP A 93 -2.63 13.13 0.39
CA ASP A 93 -3.63 13.40 -0.66
C ASP A 93 -4.51 12.16 -0.93
N SER A 94 -5.80 12.38 -1.13
CA SER A 94 -6.75 11.32 -1.49
C SER A 94 -6.37 10.57 -2.77
N ASP A 95 -5.66 11.21 -3.70
CA ASP A 95 -5.21 10.58 -4.95
C ASP A 95 -4.26 9.41 -4.70
N LEU A 96 -3.36 9.51 -3.71
CA LEU A 96 -2.49 8.40 -3.32
C LEU A 96 -3.29 7.19 -2.80
N LEU A 97 -4.42 7.43 -2.11
CA LEU A 97 -5.29 6.36 -1.64
C LEU A 97 -6.11 5.75 -2.80
N ASN A 98 -6.50 6.56 -3.78
CA ASN A 98 -7.18 6.12 -4.99
C ASN A 98 -6.27 5.23 -5.84
N ASP A 99 -5.01 5.62 -6.02
CA ASP A 99 -3.99 4.84 -6.72
C ASP A 99 -3.76 3.49 -6.02
N PHE A 100 -3.69 3.47 -4.69
CA PHE A 100 -3.58 2.22 -3.93
C PHE A 100 -4.78 1.30 -4.14
N ASP A 101 -6.00 1.84 -4.14
CA ASP A 101 -7.21 1.07 -4.39
C ASP A 101 -7.26 0.52 -5.82
N PHE A 102 -6.81 1.32 -6.79
CA PHE A 102 -6.67 0.90 -8.17
C PHE A 102 -5.65 -0.22 -8.31
N ALA A 103 -4.44 -0.05 -7.73
CA ALA A 103 -3.39 -1.07 -7.70
C ALA A 103 -3.88 -2.39 -7.08
N MET A 104 -4.62 -2.32 -5.96
CA MET A 104 -5.19 -3.49 -5.29
C MET A 104 -6.13 -4.27 -6.22
N LYS A 105 -7.04 -3.57 -6.90
CA LYS A 105 -7.98 -4.17 -7.86
C LYS A 105 -7.27 -4.70 -9.11
N SER A 106 -6.25 -3.99 -9.60
CA SER A 106 -5.45 -4.41 -10.75
C SER A 106 -4.66 -5.68 -10.44
N ARG A 107 -4.10 -5.79 -9.23
CA ARG A 107 -3.46 -7.03 -8.75
C ARG A 107 -4.44 -8.19 -8.70
N GLU A 108 -5.65 -7.99 -8.14
CA GLU A 108 -6.69 -9.03 -8.15
C GLU A 108 -7.08 -9.47 -9.56
N LYS A 109 -7.24 -8.53 -10.50
CA LYS A 109 -7.54 -8.83 -11.91
C LYS A 109 -6.39 -9.57 -12.60
N ALA A 110 -5.14 -9.22 -12.32
CA ALA A 110 -3.98 -9.91 -12.88
C ALA A 110 -3.88 -11.35 -12.36
N ASP A 111 -4.14 -11.55 -11.06
CA ASP A 111 -4.07 -12.86 -10.40
C ASP A 111 -5.20 -13.82 -10.83
N TYR A 112 -6.43 -13.32 -10.86
CA TYR A 112 -7.62 -14.17 -11.02
C TYR A 112 -8.27 -14.10 -12.40
N SER A 113 -8.01 -13.04 -13.16
CA SER A 113 -8.62 -12.82 -14.49
C SER A 113 -7.60 -12.71 -15.60
N TYR A 114 -6.29 -12.82 -15.29
CA TYR A 114 -5.20 -12.71 -16.25
C TYR A 114 -5.24 -11.42 -17.08
N SER A 115 -5.76 -10.34 -16.49
CA SER A 115 -5.94 -9.05 -17.15
C SER A 115 -4.83 -8.08 -16.74
N TYR A 116 -3.86 -7.88 -17.61
CA TYR A 116 -2.72 -6.98 -17.42
C TYR A 116 -2.11 -6.58 -18.77
N ASN A 117 -1.40 -5.46 -18.82
CA ASN A 117 -0.61 -5.01 -19.96
C ASN A 117 0.58 -4.16 -19.45
N ASN A 118 1.48 -3.76 -20.35
CA ASN A 118 2.68 -3.00 -19.98
C ASN A 118 2.36 -1.60 -19.46
N GLU A 119 1.45 -0.89 -20.13
CA GLU A 119 1.01 0.47 -19.72
C GLU A 119 0.51 0.48 -18.27
N LEU A 120 -0.39 -0.44 -17.93
CA LEU A 120 -0.89 -0.59 -16.56
C LEU A 120 0.23 -0.94 -15.58
N ALA A 121 1.20 -1.77 -15.97
CA ALA A 121 2.31 -2.13 -15.09
C ALA A 121 3.24 -0.94 -14.82
N GLU A 122 3.53 -0.13 -15.83
CA GLU A 122 4.31 1.10 -15.74
C GLU A 122 3.57 2.15 -14.88
N ASP A 123 2.28 2.38 -15.13
CA ASP A 123 1.46 3.30 -14.33
C ASP A 123 1.46 2.91 -12.84
N LEU A 124 1.27 1.63 -12.53
CA LEU A 124 1.30 1.15 -11.14
C LEU A 124 2.68 1.28 -10.50
N PHE A 125 3.75 1.14 -11.27
CA PHE A 125 5.12 1.32 -10.79
C PHE A 125 5.40 2.79 -10.46
N ASP A 126 4.94 3.72 -11.30
CA ASP A 126 5.08 5.15 -11.05
C ASP A 126 4.29 5.58 -9.81
N SER A 127 3.02 5.17 -9.68
CA SER A 127 2.23 5.39 -8.47
C SER A 127 2.89 4.79 -7.23
N ALA A 128 3.45 3.59 -7.32
CA ALA A 128 4.15 2.95 -6.21
C ALA A 128 5.42 3.71 -5.80
N THR A 129 6.18 4.21 -6.77
CA THR A 129 7.39 5.01 -6.55
C THR A 129 7.07 6.32 -5.84
N GLN A 130 6.06 7.05 -6.34
CA GLN A 130 5.61 8.31 -5.74
C GLN A 130 5.14 8.10 -4.29
N LEU A 131 4.27 7.09 -4.08
CA LEU A 131 3.75 6.78 -2.76
C LEU A 131 4.87 6.42 -1.77
N LEU A 132 5.80 5.54 -2.16
CA LEU A 132 6.91 5.14 -1.30
C LEU A 132 7.79 6.34 -0.92
N SER A 133 8.05 7.25 -1.86
CA SER A 133 8.81 8.47 -1.59
C SER A 133 8.13 9.35 -0.55
N ILE A 134 6.82 9.56 -0.67
CA ILE A 134 6.06 10.38 0.27
C ILE A 134 6.02 9.72 1.65
N VAL A 135 5.71 8.42 1.71
CA VAL A 135 5.63 7.71 2.99
C VAL A 135 6.96 7.72 3.74
N LYS A 136 8.10 7.59 3.07
CA LYS A 136 9.42 7.69 3.71
C LYS A 136 9.59 9.01 4.47
N THR A 137 9.20 10.13 3.86
CA THR A 137 9.27 11.46 4.51
C THR A 137 8.33 11.63 5.70
N LEU A 138 7.33 10.76 5.86
CA LEU A 138 6.34 10.79 6.95
C LEU A 138 6.68 9.83 8.09
N VAL A 139 7.58 8.87 7.86
CA VAL A 139 8.01 7.87 8.85
C VAL A 139 9.36 8.25 9.47
N GLU A 140 10.21 8.98 8.73
CA GLU A 140 11.44 9.62 9.23
C GLU A 140 11.16 10.75 10.24
#